data_AF-A0A557ZTR5-F1
#
_entry.id   AF-A0A557ZTR5-F1
#
_cell.length_a   1.000
_cell.length_b   1.000
_cell.length_c   1.000
_cell.angle_alpha   90.00
_cell.angle_beta   90.00
_cell.angle_gamma   90.00
#
_symmetry.space_group_name_H-M   'P 1'
#
loop_
_entity.id
_entity.type
_entity.pdbx_description
1 polymer ?
#
loop_
_entity_poly.entity_id
_entity_poly.type
_entity_poly.pdbx_seq_one_letter_code
_entity_poly.pdbx_strand_id
1 'polypeptide(L)' 'MDVATRRVFRRVVCPVCGERRTEMRVFGASREDEWGRPKRCRKIRRELRSQADAWRPAPTCDRCAR' A
#
# COMPACT_ATOMS: atom_id res chain seq x y z
N MET A 1 20.77 3.48 -2.16
CA MET A 1 19.56 3.93 -1.46
C MET A 1 18.93 2.73 -0.77
N ASP A 2 18.95 2.73 0.55
CA ASP A 2 18.39 1.66 1.36
C ASP A 2 16.91 1.95 1.67
N VAL A 3 16.01 1.06 1.24
CA VAL A 3 14.56 1.28 1.28
C VAL A 3 13.90 0.27 2.21
N ALA A 4 13.10 0.76 3.15
CA ALA A 4 12.24 -0.10 3.96
C ALA A 4 10.93 -0.35 3.20
N THR A 5 10.50 -1.60 3.13
CA THR A 5 9.30 -2.00 2.40
C THR A 5 8.23 -2.60 3.31
N ARG A 6 6.96 -2.41 2.95
CA ARG A 6 5.81 -3.08 3.56
C ARG A 6 4.89 -3.62 2.48
N ARG A 7 4.63 -4.93 2.51
CA ARG A 7 3.61 -5.57 1.66
C ARG A 7 2.26 -5.54 2.37
N VAL A 8 1.20 -5.18 1.66
CA VAL A 8 -0.16 -5.12 2.20
C VAL A 8 -1.10 -5.80 1.23
N PHE A 9 -2.01 -6.58 1.78
CA PHE A 9 -3.05 -7.29 1.07
C PHE A 9 -4.40 -6.74 1.49
N ARG A 10 -5.32 -6.56 0.54
CA ARG A 10 -6.70 -6.18 0.83
C ARG A 10 -7.63 -7.09 0.04
N ARG A 11 -8.63 -7.64 0.72
CA ARG A 11 -9.71 -8.38 0.08
C ARG A 11 -10.75 -7.39 -0.41
N VAL A 12 -11.18 -7.56 -1.65
CA VAL A 12 -12.17 -6.72 -2.31
C VAL A 12 -13.25 -7.63 -2.84
N VAL A 13 -14.50 -7.25 -2.61
CA VAL A 13 -15.66 -7.91 -3.18
C VAL A 13 -16.29 -6.94 -4.16
N CYS A 14 -16.47 -7.38 -5.40
CA CYS A 14 -17.16 -6.60 -6.41
C CYS A 14 -18.61 -6.37 -5.97
N PRO A 15 -19.08 -5.12 -5.83
CA PRO A 15 -20.45 -4.86 -5.41
C PRO A 15 -21.49 -5.22 -6.49
N VAL A 16 -21.05 -5.42 -7.75
CA VAL A 16 -21.95 -5.72 -8.88
C VAL A 16 -22.19 -7.22 -9.03
N CYS A 17 -21.12 -8.02 -9.08
CA CYS A 17 -21.22 -9.46 -9.36
C CYS A 17 -20.81 -10.37 -8.19
N GLY A 18 -20.37 -9.80 -7.06
CA GLY A 18 -19.93 -10.58 -5.89
C GLY A 18 -18.55 -11.23 -6.01
N GLU A 19 -17.84 -11.04 -7.12
CA GLU A 19 -16.49 -11.57 -7.35
C GLU A 19 -15.53 -11.15 -6.23
N ARG A 20 -14.75 -12.10 -5.70
CA ARG A 20 -13.82 -11.86 -4.58
C ARG A 20 -12.39 -11.89 -5.09
N ARG A 21 -11.66 -10.79 -4.90
CA ARG A 21 -10.23 -10.72 -5.23
C ARG A 21 -9.39 -10.27 -4.06
N THR A 22 -8.12 -10.69 -4.07
CA THR A 22 -7.11 -10.18 -3.13
C THR A 22 -6.14 -9.30 -3.89
N GLU A 23 -6.16 -8.02 -3.55
CA GLU A 23 -5.25 -7.01 -4.10
C GLU A 23 -4.01 -6.93 -3.23
N MET A 24 -2.83 -6.82 -3.86
CA MET A 24 -1.55 -6.68 -3.16
C MET A 24 -0.81 -5.46 -3.64
N ARG A 25 -0.29 -4.66 -2.70
CA ARG A 25 0.59 -3.54 -3.00
C ARG A 25 1.78 -3.51 -2.06
N VAL A 26 2.92 -3.10 -2.60
CA VAL A 26 4.15 -2.87 -1.85
C VAL A 26 4.34 -1.37 -1.67
N PHE A 27 4.54 -0.95 -0.43
CA PHE A 27 4.87 0.42 -0.05
C PHE A 27 6.35 0.50 0.29
N GLY A 28 6.99 1.60 -0.10
CA GLY A 28 8.39 1.88 0.14
C GLY A 28 8.55 3.19 0.89
N ALA A 29 9.51 3.23 1.82
CA ALA A 29 9.95 4.45 2.47
C ALA A 29 11.49 4.45 2.49
N SER A 30 12.09 5.54 2.03
CA SER A 30 13.55 5.73 2.17
C SER A 30 13.93 5.67 3.64
N ARG A 31 15.02 4.96 3.96
CA ARG A 31 15.60 4.97 5.31
C ARG A 31 16.31 6.29 5.62
N GLU A 32 16.57 7.12 4.63
CA GLU A 32 17.22 8.42 4.76
C GLU A 32 16.23 9.55 4.51
N ASP A 33 16.43 10.70 5.18
CA ASP A 33 15.69 11.94 4.92
C ASP A 33 16.28 12.71 3.71
N GLU A 34 15.71 13.88 3.43
CA GLU A 34 16.10 14.73 2.31
C GLU A 34 17.55 15.24 2.38
N TRP A 35 18.18 15.22 3.56
CA TRP A 35 19.58 15.56 3.77
C TRP A 35 20.49 14.32 3.86
N GLY A 36 19.97 13.13 3.55
CA GLY A 36 20.71 11.87 3.62
C GLY A 36 20.91 11.34 5.04
N ARG A 37 20.21 11.87 6.05
CA ARG A 37 20.37 11.39 7.44
C ARG A 37 19.44 10.21 7.71
N PRO A 38 19.86 9.21 8.50
CA PRO A 38 19.00 8.08 8.85
C PRO A 38 17.72 8.52 9.57
N LYS A 39 16.56 8.17 9.00
CA LYS A 39 15.25 8.32 9.65
C LYS A 39 15.14 7.33 10.81
N ARG A 40 14.53 7.78 11.90
CA ARG A 40 14.14 6.89 13.01
C ARG A 40 13.17 5.81 12.52
N CYS A 41 13.34 4.58 13.00
CA CYS A 41 12.47 3.44 12.65
C CYS A 41 10.97 3.73 12.83
N ARG A 42 10.59 4.48 13.88
CA ARG A 42 9.19 4.89 14.13
C ARG A 42 8.63 5.78 13.01
N LYS A 43 9.46 6.67 12.44
CA LYS A 43 9.06 7.56 11.33
C LYS A 43 8.82 6.74 10.06
N ILE A 44 9.74 5.84 9.72
CA ILE A 44 9.62 4.90 8.59
C ILE A 44 8.34 4.05 8.70
N ARG A 45 8.09 3.44 9.87
CA ARG A 45 6.88 2.64 10.10
C ARG A 45 5.59 3.46 9.95
N ARG A 46 5.58 4.71 10.44
CA ARG A 46 4.43 5.61 10.31
C ARG A 46 4.17 5.98 8.85
N GLU A 47 5.23 6.29 8.10
CA GLU A 47 5.16 6.60 6.68
C GLU A 47 4.57 5.43 5.88
N LEU A 48 5.13 4.21 6.05
CA LEU A 48 4.62 3.01 5.40
C LEU A 48 3.17 2.69 5.78
N ARG A 49 2.78 2.93 7.04
CA ARG A 49 1.40 2.76 7.49
C ARG A 49 0.47 3.78 6.83
N SER A 50 0.87 5.06 6.79
CA SER A 50 0.08 6.12 6.15
C SER A 50 -0.16 5.84 4.67
N GLN A 51 0.87 5.39 3.94
CA GLN A 51 0.72 5.00 2.54
C GLN A 51 -0.25 3.81 2.37
N ALA A 52 -0.13 2.80 3.24
CA ALA A 52 -1.01 1.63 3.25
C ALA A 52 -2.48 1.95 3.60
N ASP A 53 -2.69 2.87 4.53
CA ASP A 53 -4.03 3.29 4.96
C ASP A 53 -4.72 4.13 3.86
N ALA A 54 -3.95 4.99 3.17
CA ALA A 54 -4.44 5.80 2.05
C ALA A 54 -4.78 4.96 0.80
N TRP A 55 -4.14 3.79 0.63
CA TRP A 55 -4.44 2.92 -0.50
C TRP A 55 -5.81 2.27 -0.39
N ARG A 56 -6.67 2.58 -1.36
CA ARG A 56 -7.98 1.95 -1.54
C ARG A 56 -7.99 1.27 -2.92
N PRO A 57 -8.05 -0.06 -2.99
CA PRO A 57 -8.20 -0.75 -4.27
C PRO A 57 -9.55 -0.41 -4.92
N ALA A 58 -9.62 -0.54 -6.25
CA ALA A 58 -10.86 -0.32 -6.98
C ALA A 58 -11.95 -1.31 -6.52
N PRO A 59 -13.17 -0.84 -6.22
CA PRO A 59 -14.24 -1.71 -5.71
C PRO A 59 -14.77 -2.66 -6.78
N THR A 60 -14.75 -2.26 -8.05
CA THR A 60 -15.30 -3.04 -9.17
C THR A 60 -14.24 -3.94 -9.78
N CYS A 61 -14.57 -5.21 -10.05
CA CYS A 61 -13.67 -6.13 -10.74
C CYS A 61 -13.50 -5.74 -12.23
N ASP A 62 -12.41 -6.19 -12.84
CA ASP A 62 -12.05 -5.80 -14.22
C ASP A 62 -13.10 -6.24 -15.25
N ARG A 63 -13.92 -7.26 -14.94
CA ARG A 63 -15.05 -7.68 -15.77
C ARG A 63 -16.19 -6.67 -15.75
N CYS A 64 -16.53 -6.13 -14.59
CA CYS A 64 -17.65 -5.19 -14.41
C CYS A 64 -17.24 -3.72 -14.62
N ALA A 65 -15.93 -3.44 -14.69
CA ALA A 65 -15.38 -2.12 -14.99
C ALA A 65 -15.15 -1.89 -16.49
N ARG A 66 -15.29 -2.94 -17.31
CA ARG A 66 -15.33 -2.89 -18.78
C ARG A 66 -16.76 -2.67 -19.25
#